data_AF-A0A2A2HZP8-F1
#
_entry.id   AF-A0A2A2HZP8-F1
#
_cell.length_a   1.000
_cell.length_b   1.000
_cell.length_c   1.000
_cell.angle_alpha   90.00
_cell.angle_beta   90.00
_cell.angle_gamma   90.00
#
_symmetry.space_group_name_H-M   'P 1'
#
loop_
_entity.id
_entity.type
_entity.pdbx_description
1 polymer ?
#
loop_
_entity_poly.entity_id
_entity_poly.type
_entity_poly.pdbx_seq_one_letter_code
_entity_poly.pdbx_strand_id
1 'polypeptide(L)'
;MKKTPNFIIIGAARSGTTSLFQYLDAHPQISMSPVKELNFFSRNIYETKGLSWYKRQFPCRKGTVVVGEASTSYTTYPVCS
;
A
#
# COMPACT_ATOMS: atom_id res chain seq x y z
N MET A 1 5.62 12.34 12.86
CA MET A 1 5.50 10.91 13.25
C MET A 1 5.15 10.09 12.02
N LYS A 2 5.98 9.12 11.61
CA LYS A 2 5.69 8.22 10.47
C LYS A 2 4.42 7.41 10.76
N LYS A 3 3.44 7.47 9.86
CA LYS A 3 2.16 6.75 10.00
C LYS A 3 2.27 5.36 9.39
N THR A 4 1.77 4.36 10.08
CA THR A 4 1.46 3.04 9.49
C THR A 4 0.22 3.17 8.62
N PRO A 5 0.09 2.36 7.56
CA PRO A 5 -1.14 2.33 6.78
C PRO A 5 -2.30 1.87 7.67
N ASN A 6 -3.44 2.52 7.50
CA ASN A 6 -4.71 2.20 8.16
C ASN A 6 -5.46 1.11 7.39
N PHE A 7 -5.29 1.06 6.07
CA PHE A 7 -5.93 0.09 5.19
C PHE A 7 -4.99 -0.30 4.04
N ILE A 8 -5.27 -1.45 3.43
CA ILE A 8 -4.52 -1.99 2.30
C ILE A 8 -5.50 -2.49 1.24
N ILE A 9 -5.30 -2.07 -0.01
CA ILE A 9 -6.00 -2.61 -1.17
C ILE A 9 -5.20 -3.82 -1.67
N ILE A 10 -5.72 -5.01 -1.40
CA ILE A 10 -5.00 -6.28 -1.63
C ILE A 10 -5.16 -6.85 -3.05
N GLY A 11 -6.06 -6.30 -3.87
CA GLY A 11 -6.34 -6.82 -5.22
C GLY A 11 -7.82 -6.82 -5.61
N ALA A 12 -8.18 -7.45 -6.72
CA ALA A 12 -7.33 -8.29 -7.59
C ALA A 12 -6.65 -7.52 -8.74
N ALA A 13 -5.64 -8.11 -9.37
CA ALA A 13 -5.10 -7.57 -10.61
C ALA A 13 -6.20 -7.45 -11.68
N ARG A 14 -6.21 -6.35 -12.44
CA ARG A 14 -7.23 -6.04 -13.46
C ARG A 14 -8.67 -5.84 -12.93
N SER A 15 -8.87 -5.63 -11.62
CA SER A 15 -10.18 -5.32 -11.01
C SER A 15 -10.40 -3.82 -10.70
N GLY A 16 -9.71 -2.92 -11.42
CA GLY A 16 -9.87 -1.46 -11.22
C GLY A 16 -9.12 -0.86 -10.02
N THR A 17 -8.17 -1.58 -9.42
CA THR A 17 -7.41 -1.09 -8.25
C THR A 17 -6.59 0.17 -8.52
N THR A 18 -6.18 0.41 -9.77
CA THR A 18 -5.51 1.65 -10.16
C THR A 18 -6.45 2.86 -10.07
N SER A 19 -7.67 2.75 -10.60
CA SER A 19 -8.67 3.82 -10.51
C SER A 19 -9.05 4.09 -9.06
N LEU A 20 -9.29 3.04 -8.27
CA LEU A 20 -9.56 3.17 -6.83
C LEU A 20 -8.41 3.86 -6.08
N PHE A 21 -7.17 3.49 -6.38
CA PHE A 21 -5.98 4.14 -5.81
C PHE A 21 -5.95 5.64 -6.14
N GLN A 22 -6.21 6.01 -7.40
CA GLN A 22 -6.22 7.41 -7.83
C GLN A 22 -7.34 8.23 -7.17
N TYR A 23 -8.54 7.67 -7.04
CA TYR A 23 -9.65 8.35 -6.37
C TYR A 23 -9.37 8.59 -4.89
N LEU A 24 -8.74 7.63 -4.22
CA LEU A 24 -8.38 7.77 -2.81
C LEU A 24 -7.22 8.75 -2.62
N ASP A 25 -6.20 8.75 -3.48
CA ASP A 25 -5.08 9.69 -3.37
C ASP A 25 -5.49 11.14 -3.70
N ALA A 26 -6.56 11.33 -4.48
CA ALA A 26 -7.14 12.64 -4.74
C ALA A 26 -7.90 13.24 -3.54
N HIS A 27 -8.28 12.43 -2.54
CA HIS A 27 -9.05 12.90 -1.40
C HIS A 27 -8.15 13.64 -0.39
N PRO A 28 -8.48 14.88 0.04
CA PRO A 28 -7.57 15.73 0.83
C PRO A 28 -7.19 15.15 2.20
N GLN A 29 -8.00 14.23 2.73
CA GLN A 29 -7.75 13.58 4.02
C GLN A 29 -7.13 12.18 3.92
N ILE A 30 -6.93 11.66 2.71
CA ILE A 30 -6.34 10.35 2.47
C ILE A 30 -4.97 10.55 1.82
N SER A 31 -4.00 9.74 2.23
CA SER A 31 -2.70 9.69 1.56
C SER A 31 -2.43 8.24 1.19
N MET A 32 -2.23 7.97 -0.09
CA MET A 32 -1.76 6.66 -0.52
C MET A 32 -0.24 6.57 -0.42
N SER A 33 0.30 5.35 -0.52
CA SER A 33 1.75 5.14 -0.63
C SER A 33 2.28 5.85 -1.90
N PRO A 34 3.43 6.57 -1.84
CA PRO A 34 3.99 7.24 -3.02
C PRO A 34 4.35 6.27 -4.15
N VAL A 35 4.69 5.03 -3.76
CA VAL A 35 4.93 3.92 -4.68
C VAL A 35 3.74 2.98 -4.58
N LYS A 36 3.04 2.76 -5.70
CA LYS A 36 2.02 1.71 -5.82
C LYS A 36 2.72 0.34 -5.93
N GLU A 37 2.06 -0.71 -5.49
CA GLU A 37 2.54 -2.09 -5.55
C GLU A 37 3.85 -2.29 -4.74
N LEU A 38 3.85 -1.91 -3.45
CA LEU A 38 5.01 -2.12 -2.58
C LEU A 38 5.36 -3.62 -2.44
N ASN A 39 4.35 -4.48 -2.53
CA ASN A 39 4.46 -5.93 -2.49
C ASN A 39 5.24 -6.43 -1.27
N PHE A 40 5.14 -5.69 -0.16
CA PHE A 40 5.90 -5.95 1.06
C PHE A 40 5.56 -7.32 1.66
N PHE A 41 4.29 -7.71 1.60
CA PHE A 41 3.79 -8.98 2.15
C PHE A 41 3.79 -10.16 1.16
N SER A 42 4.11 -9.94 -0.12
CA SER A 42 4.05 -10.98 -1.16
C SER A 42 5.38 -11.25 -1.87
N ARG A 43 6.41 -10.41 -1.66
CA ARG A 43 7.74 -10.64 -2.22
C ARG A 43 8.77 -10.88 -1.12
N ASN A 44 9.41 -12.05 -1.18
CA ASN A 44 10.43 -12.48 -0.20
C ASN A 44 11.61 -11.50 -0.07
N ILE A 45 11.89 -10.69 -1.11
CA ILE A 45 12.96 -9.66 -1.06
C ILE A 45 12.75 -8.61 0.04
N TYR A 46 11.54 -8.51 0.61
CA TYR A 46 11.21 -7.57 1.67
C TYR A 46 11.19 -8.20 3.07
N GLU A 47 11.27 -9.52 3.19
CA GLU A 47 11.32 -10.23 4.47
C GLU A 47 12.47 -9.72 5.35
N THR A 48 13.63 -9.49 4.74
CA THR A 48 14.84 -9.00 5.44
C THR A 48 14.79 -7.50 5.77
N LYS A 49 13.88 -6.73 5.16
CA LYS A 49 13.80 -5.27 5.40
C LYS A 49 12.98 -4.91 6.63
N GLY A 50 12.07 -5.79 7.04
CA GLY A 50 11.24 -5.67 8.24
C GLY A 50 10.24 -4.49 8.23
N LEU A 51 9.41 -4.43 9.26
CA LEU A 51 8.35 -3.42 9.40
C LEU A 51 8.87 -1.98 9.40
N SER A 52 10.07 -1.76 9.93
CA SER A 52 10.68 -0.42 9.98
C SER A 52 10.92 0.14 8.59
N TRP A 53 11.27 -0.69 7.61
CA TRP A 53 11.40 -0.25 6.21
C TRP A 53 10.04 0.05 5.59
N TYR A 54 9.03 -0.79 5.85
CA TYR A 54 7.67 -0.58 5.35
C TYR A 54 7.08 0.74 5.85
N LYS A 55 7.18 1.02 7.15
CA LYS A 55 6.70 2.29 7.75
C LYS A 55 7.38 3.54 7.18
N ARG A 56 8.59 3.42 6.61
CA ARG A 56 9.29 4.55 5.96
C ARG A 56 8.71 4.91 4.60
N GLN A 57 7.94 4.02 3.97
CA GLN A 57 7.33 4.27 2.67
C GLN A 57 6.16 5.25 2.75
N PHE A 58 5.69 5.62 3.95
CA PHE A 58 4.52 6.47 4.15
C PHE A 58 4.92 7.86 4.70
N PRO A 59 5.07 8.88 3.83
CA PRO A 59 5.37 10.23 4.27
C PRO A 59 4.16 10.85 5.00
N CYS A 60 4.44 11.78 5.90
CA CYS A 60 3.39 12.51 6.61
C CYS A 60 2.95 13.72 5.78
N ARG A 61 1.78 13.64 5.15
CA ARG A 61 1.13 14.83 4.57
C ARG A 61 0.30 15.55 5.65
N LYS A 62 0.37 16.89 5.66
CA LYS A 62 -0.47 17.71 6.54
C LYS A 62 -1.93 17.52 6.16
N GLY A 63 -2.82 17.39 7.15
CA GLY A 63 -4.25 17.14 6.93
C GLY A 63 -4.61 15.69 6.63
N THR A 64 -3.63 14.79 6.45
CA THR A 64 -3.90 13.36 6.26
C THR A 64 -4.45 12.75 7.54
N VAL A 65 -5.66 12.21 7.44
CA VAL A 65 -6.32 11.44 8.49
C VAL A 65 -5.99 9.96 8.31
N VAL A 66 -6.11 9.46 7.07
CA VAL A 66 -6.00 8.03 6.74
C VAL A 66 -4.86 7.79 5.76
N VAL A 67 -4.07 6.74 5.99
CA VAL A 67 -3.00 6.29 5.10
C VAL A 67 -3.36 4.95 4.48
N GLY A 68 -3.22 4.83 3.16
CA GLY A 68 -3.50 3.60 2.42
C GLY A 68 -2.28 3.05 1.69
N GLU A 69 -2.31 1.74 1.43
CA GLU A 69 -1.37 1.04 0.56
C GLU A 69 -2.15 0.22 -0.48
N ALA A 70 -1.55 -0.07 -1.64
CA ALA A 70 -2.20 -0.88 -2.65
C ALA A 70 -1.20 -1.80 -3.35
N SER A 71 -1.43 -3.09 -3.22
CA SER A 71 -0.66 -4.16 -3.83
C SER A 71 -1.58 -5.28 -4.24
N THR A 72 -1.78 -5.44 -5.54
CA THR A 72 -2.69 -6.42 -6.12
C THR A 72 -2.25 -7.87 -5.95
N SER A 73 -0.95 -8.08 -5.78
CA SER A 73 -0.34 -9.41 -5.62
C SER A 73 -0.66 -10.08 -4.28
N TYR A 74 -1.19 -9.34 -3.30
CA TYR A 74 -1.53 -9.89 -1.98
C TYR A 74 -2.66 -10.90 -2.06
N THR A 75 -3.65 -10.69 -2.94
CA THR A 75 -4.73 -11.67 -3.18
C THR A 75 -4.28 -12.96 -3.85
N THR A 76 -3.14 -12.96 -4.54
CA THR A 76 -2.62 -14.11 -5.28
C THR A 76 -1.52 -14.87 -4.54
N TYR A 77 -1.15 -14.43 -3.33
CA TYR A 77 -0.12 -15.05 -2.51
C TYR A 77 -0.75 -15.89 -1.37
N PRO A 78 -0.26 -17.11 -1.10
CA PRO A 78 0.81 -17.82 -1.80
C PRO A 78 0.37 -18.24 -3.22
N VAL A 79 1.30 -18.21 -4.17
CA VAL A 79 1.01 -18.66 -5.54
C VAL A 79 0.75 -20.16 -5.52
N CYS A 80 -0.42 -20.60 -6.00
CA CYS A 80 -0.64 -22.02 -6.27
C CYS A 80 0.27 -22.44 -7.43
N SER A 81 1.10 -23.44 -7.18
CA SER A 81 2.01 -24.07 -8.16
C SER A 81 1.26 -25.00 -9.10
#